data_AF-A0AAD1DNQ5-F1
#
_entry.id   AF-A0AAD1DNQ5-F1
#
_cell.length_a   1.000
_cell.length_b   1.000
_cell.length_c   1.000
_cell.angle_alpha   90.00
_cell.angle_beta   90.00
_cell.angle_gamma   90.00
#
_symmetry.space_group_name_H-M   'P 1'
#
loop_
_entity.id
_entity.type
_entity.pdbx_description
1 polymer ?
#
loop_
_entity_poly.entity_id
_entity_poly.type
_entity_poly.pdbx_seq_one_letter_code
_entity_poly.pdbx_strand_id
1 'polypeptide(L)' 'MERYHILIPFWGDDISEDFNFRYELCDYIESMEAVVYEEGTGDNGMHLFFETCIPANEIKKKIKEWAYTKERVM' A
#
# COMPACT_ATOMS: atom_id res chain seq x y z
N MET A 1 -4.45 -12.41 -13.63
CA MET A 1 -4.08 -11.40 -12.63
C MET A 1 -4.88 -11.67 -11.38
N GLU A 2 -4.22 -11.69 -10.24
CA GLU A 2 -4.84 -11.84 -8.94
C GLU A 2 -5.14 -10.45 -8.37
N ARG A 3 -6.24 -10.34 -7.62
CA ARG A 3 -6.69 -9.08 -7.02
C ARG A 3 -6.37 -9.06 -5.54
N TYR A 4 -5.91 -7.92 -5.07
CA TYR A 4 -5.46 -7.72 -3.71
C TYR A 4 -6.03 -6.46 -3.12
N HIS A 5 -6.18 -6.47 -1.80
CA HIS A 5 -6.64 -5.35 -0.98
C HIS A 5 -5.67 -5.15 0.18
N ILE A 6 -5.18 -3.92 0.33
CA ILE A 6 -4.40 -3.48 1.49
C ILE A 6 -5.24 -2.50 2.29
N LEU A 7 -5.27 -2.72 3.60
CA LEU A 7 -5.75 -1.77 4.58
C LEU A 7 -4.54 -1.14 5.28
N ILE A 8 -4.41 0.17 5.16
CA ILE A 8 -3.44 0.99 5.88
C ILE A 8 -4.23 1.65 7.02
N PRO A 9 -4.06 1.22 8.29
CA PRO A 9 -4.75 1.90 9.39
C PRO A 9 -4.26 3.34 9.52
N PHE A 10 -4.96 4.18 10.27
CA PHE A 10 -4.45 5.49 10.67
C PHE A 10 -3.47 5.32 11.83
N TRP A 11 -2.27 5.88 11.71
CA TRP A 11 -1.20 5.66 12.71
C TRP A 11 -0.90 6.91 13.55
N GLY A 12 -1.39 8.09 13.16
CA GLY A 12 -1.06 9.36 13.82
C GLY A 12 -2.23 10.32 13.97
N ASP A 13 -1.96 11.45 14.63
CA ASP A 13 -2.89 12.57 14.76
C ASP A 13 -2.95 13.44 13.49
N ASP A 14 -1.95 13.29 12.60
CA ASP A 14 -1.87 13.99 11.31
C ASP A 14 -2.15 13.03 10.15
N ILE A 15 -3.37 13.10 9.64
CA ILE A 15 -3.83 12.31 8.50
C ILE A 15 -3.05 12.59 7.21
N SER A 16 -2.33 13.71 7.10
CA SER A 16 -1.55 14.03 5.90
C SER A 16 -0.34 13.10 5.73
N GLU A 17 0.28 12.65 6.82
CA GLU A 17 1.35 11.65 6.78
C GLU A 17 0.82 10.29 6.32
N ASP A 18 -0.36 9.90 6.81
CA ASP A 18 -1.07 8.71 6.38
C ASP A 18 -1.36 8.75 4.86
N PHE A 19 -1.91 9.87 4.35
CA PHE A 19 -2.14 10.04 2.91
C PHE A 19 -0.84 9.98 2.09
N ASN A 20 0.23 10.60 2.56
CA ASN A 20 1.54 10.54 1.90
C ASN A 20 2.04 9.10 1.80
N PHE A 21 1.98 8.33 2.91
CA PHE A 21 2.36 6.93 2.91
C PHE A 21 1.55 6.10 1.90
N ARG A 22 0.23 6.36 1.80
CA ARG A 22 -0.62 5.71 0.80
C ARG A 22 -0.16 5.99 -0.63
N TYR A 23 0.14 7.25 -0.96
CA TYR A 23 0.61 7.61 -2.30
C TYR A 23 1.94 6.94 -2.64
N GLU A 24 2.90 6.94 -1.70
CA GLU A 24 4.17 6.27 -1.93
C GLU A 24 4.01 4.74 -2.10
N LEU A 25 3.04 4.13 -1.39
CA LEU A 25 2.73 2.71 -1.55
C LEU A 25 2.08 2.42 -2.91
N CYS A 26 1.21 3.31 -3.41
CA CYS A 26 0.67 3.21 -4.78
C CYS A 26 1.81 3.21 -5.80
N ASP A 27 2.70 4.19 -5.75
CA ASP A 27 3.84 4.30 -6.66
C ASP A 27 4.71 3.03 -6.61
N TYR A 28 4.94 2.49 -5.41
CA TYR A 28 5.70 1.26 -5.25
C TYR A 28 4.99 0.05 -5.88
N ILE A 29 3.67 -0.09 -5.67
CA ILE A 29 2.87 -1.16 -6.27
C ILE A 29 2.93 -1.07 -7.80
N GLU A 30 2.71 0.12 -8.37
CA GLU A 30 2.77 0.32 -9.82
C GLU A 30 4.17 0.05 -10.40
N SER A 31 5.24 0.37 -9.66
CA SER A 31 6.62 0.06 -10.07
C SER A 31 6.91 -1.45 -10.20
N MET A 32 6.08 -2.30 -9.59
CA MET A 32 6.18 -3.76 -9.64
C MET A 32 5.30 -4.38 -10.73
N GLU A 33 4.89 -3.62 -11.76
CA GLU A 33 3.97 -4.07 -12.82
C GLU A 33 2.59 -4.50 -12.29
N ALA A 34 2.18 -3.98 -11.14
CA ALA A 34 0.81 -4.09 -10.66
C ALA A 34 0.01 -2.86 -11.11
N VAL A 35 -1.32 -2.99 -11.14
CA VAL A 35 -2.23 -1.91 -11.50
C VAL A 35 -3.09 -1.60 -10.28
N VAL A 36 -2.94 -0.40 -9.71
CA VAL A 36 -3.87 0.13 -8.71
C VAL A 36 -5.09 0.64 -9.45
N TYR A 37 -6.26 0.07 -9.18
CA TYR A 37 -7.49 0.42 -9.89
C TYR A 37 -8.50 1.14 -9.00
N GLU A 38 -8.34 1.09 -7.68
CA GLU A 38 -9.20 1.79 -6.74
C GLU A 38 -8.42 2.14 -5.46
N GLU A 39 -8.59 3.37 -5.00
CA GLU A 39 -8.12 3.85 -3.71
C GLU A 39 -9.26 4.55 -2.97
N GLY A 40 -9.28 4.44 -1.65
CA GLY A 40 -10.33 5.03 -0.84
C GLY A 40 -9.92 5.24 0.61
N THR A 41 -10.77 5.96 1.33
CA THR A 41 -10.63 6.17 2.78
C THR A 41 -11.94 5.73 3.43
N GLY A 42 -11.84 4.87 4.44
CA GLY A 42 -12.95 4.41 5.26
C GLY A 42 -12.69 4.68 6.73
N ASP A 43 -13.66 4.35 7.58
CA ASP A 43 -13.57 4.57 9.04
C ASP A 43 -12.41 3.82 9.70
N ASN A 44 -11.92 2.75 9.07
CA ASN A 44 -10.85 1.88 9.57
C ASN A 44 -9.48 2.13 8.91
N GLY A 45 -9.37 3.14 8.04
CA GLY A 45 -8.10 3.49 7.40
C GLY A 45 -8.24 3.74 5.90
N MET A 46 -7.11 3.70 5.22
CA MET A 46 -7.02 3.84 3.77
C MET A 46 -6.98 2.47 3.09
N HIS A 47 -7.64 2.39 1.96
CA HIS A 47 -7.82 1.17 1.19
C HIS A 47 -7.13 1.33 -0.16
N LEU A 48 -6.34 0.33 -0.53
CA LEU A 48 -5.75 0.19 -1.87
C LEU A 48 -6.16 -1.14 -2.47
N PHE A 49 -6.73 -1.09 -3.66
CA PHE A 49 -7.08 -2.25 -4.45
C PHE A 49 -6.25 -2.28 -5.72
N PHE A 50 -5.61 -3.41 -5.96
CA PHE A 50 -4.72 -3.56 -7.09
C PHE A 50 -4.74 -4.98 -7.63
N GLU A 51 -4.30 -5.12 -8.88
CA GLU A 51 -4.13 -6.41 -9.52
C GLU A 51 -2.69 -6.61 -9.99
N THR A 52 -2.20 -7.85 -9.91
CA THR A 52 -0.85 -8.19 -10.33
C THR A 52 -0.74 -9.64 -10.81
N CYS A 53 0.31 -9.92 -11.55
CA CYS A 53 0.74 -11.29 -11.86
C CYS A 53 1.74 -11.84 -10.83
N ILE A 54 2.19 -11.02 -9.88
CA ILE A 54 3.11 -11.45 -8.82
C ILE A 54 2.37 -12.37 -7.84
N PRO A 55 2.94 -13.54 -7.49
CA PRO A 55 2.35 -14.43 -6.52
C PRO A 55 2.12 -13.78 -5.15
N ALA A 56 1.01 -14.14 -4.49
CA ALA A 56 0.60 -13.59 -3.18
C ALA A 56 1.71 -13.51 -2.12
N ASN A 57 2.53 -14.57 -2.01
CA ASN A 57 3.60 -14.63 -1.02
C ASN A 57 4.74 -13.64 -1.33
N GLU A 58 5.02 -13.42 -2.61
CA GLU A 58 6.08 -12.52 -3.05
C GLU A 58 5.63 -11.06 -2.90
N ILE A 59 4.43 -10.71 -3.36
CA ILE A 59 3.91 -9.34 -3.25
C ILE A 59 3.77 -8.92 -1.78
N LYS A 60 3.29 -9.82 -0.92
CA LYS A 60 3.21 -9.59 0.53
C LYS A 60 4.58 -9.36 1.16
N LYS A 61 5.60 -10.10 0.71
CA LYS A 61 6.98 -9.92 1.20
C LYS A 61 7.54 -8.56 0.77
N LYS A 62 7.41 -8.21 -0.51
CA LYS A 62 7.89 -6.94 -1.08
C LYS A 62 7.28 -5.72 -0.38
N ILE A 63 5.95 -5.71 -0.22
CA ILE A 63 5.25 -4.61 0.48
C ILE A 63 5.72 -4.48 1.93
N LYS A 64 5.88 -5.59 2.66
CA LYS A 64 6.37 -5.58 4.04
C LYS A 64 7.80 -5.05 4.15
N GLU A 65 8.69 -5.49 3.26
CA GLU A 65 10.08 -5.03 3.23
C GLU A 65 10.16 -3.53 2.92
N TRP A 66 9.35 -3.07 1.96
CA TRP A 66 9.25 -1.65 1.63
C TRP A 66 8.74 -0.81 2.81
N ALA A 67 7.62 -1.23 3.44
CA ALA A 67 7.02 -0.52 4.57
C ALA A 67 8.01 -0.41 5.75
N TYR A 68 8.70 -1.51 6.09
CA TYR A 68 9.71 -1.51 7.15
C TYR A 68 10.91 -0.59 6.84
N THR A 69 11.25 -0.43 5.56
CA THR A 69 12.31 0.49 5.14
C THR A 69 11.88 1.94 5.31
N LYS A 70 10.59 2.25 5.10
CA LYS A 70 10.02 3.59 5.29
C LYS A 70 9.90 3.97 6.76
N GLU A 71 9.45 3.06 7.62
CA GLU A 71 9.40 3.26 9.08
C GLU A 71 10.77 3.55 9.72
N ARG A 72 11.89 3.18 9.07
CA ARG A 72 13.25 3.49 9.56
C ARG A 72 13.79 4.84 9.08
N VAL A 73 13.12 5.47 8.13
CA VAL A 73 13.51 6.75 7.52
C VAL A 73 12.66 7.91 8.04
N MET A 74 11.44 7.62 8.53
CA MET A 74 10.63 8.51 9.36
C MET A 74 11.16 8.56 10.80
#